data_AF-A0A0P0R9I9-F1
#
_entry.id   AF-A0A0P0R9I9-F1
#
_cell.length_a   1.000
_cell.length_b   1.000
_cell.length_c   1.000
_cell.angle_alpha   90.00
_cell.angle_beta   90.00
_cell.angle_gamma   90.00
#
_symmetry.space_group_name_H-M   'P 1'
#
loop_
_entity.id
_entity.type
_entity.pdbx_description
1 polymer ?
#
loop_
_entity_poly.entity_id
_entity_poly.type
_entity_poly.pdbx_seq_one_letter_code
_entity_poly.pdbx_strand_id
1 'polypeptide(L)'
;MDGTIRSEREEQFEELCISVDADETHEQEAIEFFEAQFGEADFDAAQWLDIALYYSPAVARGVVDMVTPDDKARSNIAQVIADNLDISYGEDECQQFAETIQFALANGVPVDLDVVLDGCHRAIDDLDTWAEDDVKEPLLRLREELLRMQGEQ
;
A
#
# COMPACT_ATOMS: atom_id res chain seq x y z
N MET A 1 3.91 8.05 -18.52
CA MET A 1 3.13 9.28 -18.76
C MET A 1 1.68 8.89 -18.93
N ASP A 2 0.98 8.77 -17.81
CA ASP A 2 -0.39 9.24 -17.58
C ASP A 2 -0.44 9.45 -16.06
N GLY A 3 0.25 10.49 -15.60
CA GLY A 3 0.21 10.87 -14.20
C GLY A 3 -1.11 11.55 -13.98
N THR A 4 -2.13 10.80 -13.57
CA THR A 4 -3.37 11.38 -13.04
C THR A 4 -2.93 12.35 -11.96
N ILE A 5 -3.09 13.65 -12.20
CA ILE A 5 -2.80 14.66 -11.20
C ILE A 5 -3.74 14.34 -10.04
N ARG A 6 -3.17 13.98 -8.88
CA ARG A 6 -3.95 13.73 -7.68
C ARG A 6 -4.77 14.97 -7.39
N SER A 7 -6.03 14.77 -7.03
CA SER A 7 -6.86 15.90 -6.61
C SER A 7 -6.31 16.48 -5.30
N GLU A 8 -6.54 17.76 -5.05
CA GLU A 8 -6.16 18.39 -3.77
C GLU A 8 -6.73 17.63 -2.54
N ARG A 9 -7.87 16.96 -2.73
CA ARG A 9 -8.50 16.14 -1.68
C ARG A 9 -7.77 14.82 -1.44
N GLU A 10 -7.23 14.20 -2.49
CA GLU A 10 -6.43 12.99 -2.37
C GLU A 10 -5.11 13.28 -1.68
N GLU A 11 -4.46 14.39 -2.03
CA GLU A 11 -3.24 14.85 -1.35
C GLU A 11 -3.51 15.14 0.13
N GLN A 12 -4.63 15.79 0.45
CA GLN A 12 -5.03 16.00 1.84
C GLN A 12 -5.30 14.69 2.60
N PHE A 13 -5.96 13.72 1.96
CA PHE A 13 -6.21 12.42 2.58
C PHE A 13 -4.92 11.62 2.82
N GLU A 14 -3.98 11.69 1.88
CA GLU A 14 -2.63 11.13 2.02
C GLU A 14 -1.89 11.76 3.20
N GLU A 15 -1.88 13.09 3.32
CA GLU A 15 -1.27 13.78 4.46
C GLU A 15 -1.90 13.33 5.79
N LEU A 16 -3.22 13.19 5.85
CA LEU A 16 -3.92 12.66 7.03
C LEU A 16 -3.48 11.23 7.35
N CYS A 17 -3.36 10.35 6.35
CA CYS A 17 -2.89 8.98 6.56
C CYS A 17 -1.46 8.96 7.11
N ILE A 18 -0.56 9.76 6.55
CA ILE A 18 0.83 9.88 7.01
C ILE A 18 0.87 10.39 8.46
N SER A 19 0.09 11.41 8.80
CA SER A 19 0.03 11.93 10.18
C SER A 19 -0.57 10.94 11.17
N VAL A 20 -1.49 10.07 10.75
CA VAL A 20 -2.01 8.99 11.59
C VAL A 20 -0.95 7.92 11.82
N ASP A 21 -0.21 7.52 10.78
CA ASP A 21 0.87 6.54 10.90
C ASP A 21 2.03 7.04 11.77
N ALA A 22 2.28 8.36 11.77
CA ALA A 22 3.24 9.03 12.65
C ALA A 22 2.74 9.28 14.09
N ASP A 23 1.54 8.79 14.46
CA ASP A 23 0.86 9.05 15.75
C ASP A 23 0.61 10.55 16.04
N GLU A 24 0.62 11.40 15.01
CA GLU A 24 0.42 12.85 15.12
C GLU A 24 -1.07 13.25 15.03
N THR A 25 -1.91 12.40 14.43
CA THR A 25 -3.34 12.61 14.23
C THR A 25 -4.14 11.37 14.60
N HIS A 26 -5.39 11.56 15.04
CA HIS A 26 -6.27 10.44 15.40
C HIS A 26 -6.87 9.80 14.14
N GLU A 27 -6.83 8.46 14.03
CA GLU A 27 -7.31 7.70 12.85
C GLU A 27 -8.74 8.09 12.40
N GLN A 28 -9.62 8.35 13.38
CA GLN A 28 -11.00 8.80 13.17
C GLN A 28 -11.12 10.03 12.26
N GLU A 29 -10.17 10.98 12.31
CA GLU A 29 -10.21 12.18 11.46
C GLU A 29 -10.05 11.82 9.98
N ALA A 30 -9.12 10.92 9.66
CA ALA A 30 -8.93 10.42 8.29
C ALA A 30 -10.14 9.59 7.82
N ILE A 31 -10.71 8.76 8.69
CA ILE A 31 -11.91 7.96 8.38
C ILE A 31 -13.12 8.86 8.09
N GLU A 32 -13.35 9.90 8.90
CA GLU A 32 -14.42 10.88 8.67
C GLU A 32 -14.20 11.68 7.39
N PHE A 33 -12.95 12.04 7.09
CA PHE A 33 -12.61 12.73 5.86
C PHE A 33 -12.90 11.87 4.62
N PHE A 34 -12.55 10.57 4.67
CA PHE A 34 -12.88 9.59 3.65
C PHE A 34 -14.41 9.46 3.48
N GLU A 35 -15.15 9.30 4.59
CA GLU A 35 -16.61 9.16 4.55
C GLU A 35 -17.28 10.41 3.96
N ALA A 36 -16.78 11.60 4.29
CA ALA A 36 -17.32 12.86 3.78
C ALA A 36 -17.21 13.02 2.25
N GLN A 37 -16.36 12.25 1.58
CA GLN A 37 -16.25 12.29 0.12
C GLN A 37 -17.31 11.47 -0.60
N PHE A 38 -18.07 10.61 0.11
CA PHE A 38 -19.12 9.83 -0.51
C PHE A 38 -20.19 10.74 -1.13
N GLY A 39 -20.29 10.72 -2.46
CA GLY A 39 -21.24 11.52 -3.24
C GLY A 39 -20.62 12.69 -4.00
N GLU A 40 -19.32 12.95 -3.82
CA GLU A 40 -18.56 13.86 -4.66
C GLU A 40 -18.34 13.24 -6.05
N ALA A 41 -18.44 14.06 -7.10
CA ALA A 41 -18.47 13.58 -8.49
C ALA A 41 -17.19 12.87 -8.95
N ASP A 42 -16.06 13.21 -8.35
CA ASP A 42 -14.73 12.74 -8.72
C ASP A 42 -14.11 11.80 -7.66
N PHE A 43 -14.91 11.29 -6.72
CA PHE A 43 -14.43 10.37 -5.69
C PHE A 43 -14.25 8.95 -6.25
N ASP A 44 -13.00 8.47 -6.28
CA ASP A 44 -12.67 7.08 -6.59
C ASP A 44 -12.29 6.32 -5.32
N ALA A 45 -13.25 5.54 -4.80
CA ALA A 45 -13.06 4.74 -3.59
C ALA A 45 -11.92 3.71 -3.70
N ALA A 46 -11.60 3.21 -4.91
CA ALA A 46 -10.50 2.28 -5.11
C ALA A 46 -9.14 2.97 -4.89
N GLN A 47 -8.97 4.14 -5.51
CA GLN A 47 -7.73 4.93 -5.38
C GLN A 47 -7.52 5.42 -3.94
N TRP A 48 -8.59 5.85 -3.27
CA TRP A 48 -8.49 6.28 -1.87
C TRP A 48 -8.21 5.10 -0.93
N LEU A 49 -8.77 3.92 -1.20
CA LEU A 49 -8.40 2.71 -0.46
C LEU A 49 -6.93 2.38 -0.64
N ASP A 50 -6.37 2.52 -1.85
CA ASP A 50 -4.94 2.29 -2.09
C ASP A 50 -4.06 3.28 -1.33
N ILE A 51 -4.45 4.56 -1.24
CA ILE A 51 -3.76 5.56 -0.41
C ILE A 51 -3.75 5.12 1.06
N ALA A 52 -4.91 4.71 1.60
CA ALA A 52 -5.00 4.26 2.98
C ALA A 52 -4.18 2.98 3.22
N LEU A 53 -4.27 1.99 2.34
CA LEU A 53 -3.51 0.73 2.42
C LEU A 53 -2.00 0.97 2.44
N TYR A 54 -1.54 1.92 1.62
CA TYR A 54 -0.11 2.22 1.49
C TYR A 54 0.43 3.04 2.67
N TYR A 55 -0.28 4.08 3.11
CA TYR A 55 0.24 5.02 4.11
C TYR A 55 -0.21 4.75 5.54
N SER A 56 -1.37 4.12 5.76
CA SER A 56 -1.86 3.87 7.12
C SER A 56 -2.77 2.65 7.19
N PRO A 57 -2.22 1.48 7.57
CA PRO A 57 -3.01 0.26 7.80
C PRO A 57 -4.14 0.47 8.82
N ALA A 58 -3.98 1.41 9.76
CA ALA A 58 -5.02 1.80 10.71
C ALA A 58 -6.24 2.44 10.00
N VAL A 59 -6.01 3.44 9.15
CA VAL A 59 -7.08 4.06 8.36
C VAL A 59 -7.70 3.05 7.39
N ALA A 60 -6.87 2.22 6.73
CA ALA A 60 -7.36 1.18 5.82
C ALA A 60 -8.34 0.22 6.51
N ARG A 61 -8.06 -0.19 7.76
CA ARG A 61 -8.98 -0.99 8.59
C ARG A 61 -10.31 -0.29 8.85
N GLY A 62 -10.30 1.04 9.00
CA GLY A 62 -11.51 1.83 9.23
C GLY A 62 -12.39 1.99 7.99
N VAL A 63 -11.80 2.04 6.79
CA VAL A 63 -12.51 2.38 5.56
C VAL A 63 -12.83 1.18 4.66
N VAL A 64 -12.14 0.04 4.81
CA VAL A 64 -12.26 -1.10 3.89
C VAL A 64 -13.69 -1.64 3.75
N ASP A 65 -14.50 -1.58 4.81
CA ASP A 65 -15.89 -2.04 4.78
C ASP A 65 -16.85 -1.04 4.13
N MET A 66 -16.42 0.21 3.94
CA MET A 66 -17.17 1.25 3.23
C MET A 66 -16.98 1.16 1.71
N VAL A 67 -15.93 0.46 1.25
CA VAL A 67 -15.59 0.32 -0.17
C VAL A 67 -16.34 -0.87 -0.77
N THR A 68 -16.97 -0.65 -1.92
CA THR A 68 -17.75 -1.69 -2.58
C THR A 68 -16.84 -2.81 -3.11
N PRO A 69 -17.35 -4.05 -3.29
CA PRO A 69 -16.56 -5.13 -3.89
C PRO A 69 -16.03 -4.79 -5.29
N ASP A 70 -16.80 -4.05 -6.09
CA ASP A 70 -16.39 -3.63 -7.43
C ASP A 70 -15.24 -2.62 -7.37
N ASP A 71 -15.25 -1.71 -6.40
CA ASP A 71 -14.15 -0.77 -6.18
C ASP A 71 -12.91 -1.47 -5.63
N LYS A 72 -13.06 -2.40 -4.67
CA LYS A 72 -11.95 -3.24 -4.19
C LYS A 72 -11.28 -3.98 -5.34
N ALA A 73 -12.06 -4.52 -6.28
CA ALA A 73 -11.54 -5.23 -7.44
C ALA A 73 -10.72 -4.35 -8.40
N ARG A 74 -10.85 -3.02 -8.33
CA ARG A 74 -10.07 -2.04 -9.10
C ARG A 74 -8.81 -1.54 -8.38
N SER A 75 -8.56 -1.99 -7.15
CA SER A 75 -7.37 -1.63 -6.38
C SER A 75 -6.09 -1.94 -7.18
N ASN A 76 -5.13 -1.02 -7.09
CA ASN A 76 -3.83 -1.11 -7.72
C ASN A 76 -2.70 -1.21 -6.69
N ILE A 77 -3.02 -1.61 -5.45
CA ILE A 77 -2.07 -1.61 -4.32
C ILE A 77 -0.79 -2.43 -4.60
N ALA A 78 -0.89 -3.53 -5.35
CA ALA A 78 0.27 -4.32 -5.76
C ALA A 78 1.27 -3.48 -6.57
N GLN A 79 0.79 -2.73 -7.56
CA GLN A 79 1.64 -1.87 -8.38
C GLN A 79 2.21 -0.70 -7.56
N VAL A 80 1.39 -0.10 -6.69
CA VAL A 80 1.82 0.99 -5.81
C VAL A 80 2.99 0.55 -4.93
N ILE A 81 2.89 -0.62 -4.28
CA ILE A 81 3.99 -1.16 -3.48
C ILE A 81 5.20 -1.45 -4.39
N ALA A 82 5.00 -2.15 -5.50
CA ALA A 82 6.08 -2.55 -6.42
C ALA A 82 6.87 -1.37 -6.99
N ASP A 83 6.22 -0.22 -7.20
CA ASP A 83 6.83 1.00 -7.74
C ASP A 83 7.59 1.82 -6.69
N ASN A 84 7.41 1.55 -5.40
CA ASN A 84 8.10 2.26 -4.32
C ASN A 84 9.16 1.39 -3.60
N LEU A 85 9.25 0.10 -3.89
CA LEU A 85 10.23 -0.80 -3.26
C LEU A 85 11.71 -0.44 -3.56
N ASP A 86 11.97 0.40 -4.56
CA ASP A 86 13.31 0.91 -4.88
C ASP A 86 13.74 2.09 -3.98
N ILE A 87 12.83 2.67 -3.22
CA ILE A 87 13.07 3.79 -2.30
C ILE A 87 12.58 3.53 -0.86
N SER A 88 11.63 2.61 -0.68
CA SER A 88 10.99 2.25 0.59
C SER A 88 11.24 0.78 0.89
N TYR A 89 12.43 0.45 1.37
CA TYR A 89 12.88 -0.93 1.58
C TYR A 89 13.57 -1.17 2.93
N GLY A 90 13.35 -0.29 3.90
CA GLY A 90 13.79 -0.53 5.28
C GLY A 90 13.02 -1.68 5.94
N GLU A 91 13.47 -2.04 7.15
CA GLU A 91 12.86 -3.13 7.92
C GLU A 91 11.39 -2.85 8.23
N ASP A 92 11.09 -1.62 8.67
CA ASP A 92 9.73 -1.21 9.04
C ASP A 92 8.81 -1.15 7.82
N GLU A 93 9.27 -0.59 6.69
CA GLU A 93 8.48 -0.49 5.46
C GLU A 93 8.20 -1.88 4.85
N CYS A 94 9.21 -2.75 4.79
CA CYS A 94 9.02 -4.11 4.28
C CYS A 94 8.04 -4.91 5.16
N GLN A 95 8.10 -4.74 6.48
CA GLN A 95 7.14 -5.36 7.38
C GLN A 95 5.72 -4.81 7.15
N GLN A 96 5.57 -3.49 7.05
CA GLN A 96 4.29 -2.85 6.77
C GLN A 96 3.69 -3.34 5.44
N PHE A 97 4.49 -3.48 4.39
CA PHE A 97 4.01 -4.03 3.11
C PHE A 97 3.50 -5.46 3.23
N ALA A 98 4.21 -6.33 3.96
CA ALA A 98 3.76 -7.70 4.20
C ALA A 98 2.42 -7.73 4.97
N GLU A 99 2.26 -6.86 5.97
CA GLU A 99 1.02 -6.74 6.74
C GLU A 99 -0.14 -6.18 5.89
N THR A 100 0.12 -5.14 5.10
CA THR A 100 -0.85 -4.54 4.17
C THR A 100 -1.33 -5.54 3.14
N ILE A 101 -0.44 -6.34 2.55
CA ILE A 101 -0.78 -7.36 1.55
C ILE A 101 -1.66 -8.45 2.17
N GLN A 102 -1.30 -8.95 3.35
CA GLN A 102 -2.12 -9.94 4.07
C GLN A 102 -3.50 -9.38 4.41
N PHE A 103 -3.56 -8.13 4.88
CA PHE A 103 -4.80 -7.45 5.20
C PHE A 103 -5.68 -7.27 3.96
N ALA A 104 -5.12 -6.79 2.85
CA ALA A 104 -5.83 -6.59 1.59
C ALA A 104 -6.46 -7.91 1.11
N LEU A 105 -5.68 -8.98 1.03
CA LEU A 105 -6.14 -10.32 0.64
C LEU A 105 -7.26 -10.82 1.56
N ALA A 106 -7.11 -10.65 2.88
CA ALA A 106 -8.12 -11.07 3.85
C ALA A 106 -9.45 -10.31 3.73
N ASN A 107 -9.44 -9.10 3.18
CA ASN A 107 -10.62 -8.23 3.05
C ASN A 107 -11.19 -8.16 1.62
N GLY A 108 -10.77 -9.08 0.75
CA GLY A 108 -11.26 -9.21 -0.61
C GLY A 108 -10.73 -8.16 -1.58
N VAL A 109 -9.62 -7.50 -1.23
CA VAL A 109 -8.86 -6.65 -2.16
C VAL A 109 -7.87 -7.55 -2.89
N PRO A 110 -7.95 -7.68 -4.23
CA PRO A 110 -7.02 -8.50 -4.98
C PRO A 110 -5.62 -7.87 -4.93
N VAL A 111 -4.62 -8.69 -4.62
CA VAL A 111 -3.21 -8.30 -4.70
C VAL A 111 -2.53 -9.27 -5.63
N ASP A 112 -1.98 -8.75 -6.73
CA ASP A 112 -1.15 -9.52 -7.64
C ASP A 112 0.25 -9.68 -7.01
N LEU A 113 0.50 -10.84 -6.40
CA LEU A 113 1.77 -11.12 -5.73
C LEU A 113 2.94 -11.22 -6.72
N ASP A 114 2.70 -11.58 -7.98
CA ASP A 114 3.75 -11.62 -9.00
C ASP A 114 4.29 -10.21 -9.28
N VAL A 115 3.41 -9.21 -9.34
CA VAL A 115 3.79 -7.79 -9.51
C VAL A 115 4.65 -7.30 -8.35
N VAL A 116 4.28 -7.64 -7.11
CA VAL A 116 5.06 -7.24 -5.92
C VAL A 116 6.41 -7.96 -5.89
N LEU A 117 6.44 -9.26 -6.22
CA LEU A 117 7.68 -10.04 -6.33
C LEU A 117 8.62 -9.47 -7.39
N ASP A 118 8.09 -9.09 -8.56
CA ASP A 118 8.86 -8.40 -9.60
C ASP A 118 9.42 -7.07 -9.10
N GLY A 119 8.68 -6.32 -8.29
CA GLY A 119 9.16 -5.14 -7.57
C GLY A 119 10.34 -5.47 -6.64
N CYS A 120 10.19 -6.50 -5.79
CA CYS A 120 11.27 -6.95 -4.89
C CYS A 120 12.52 -7.36 -5.67
N HIS A 121 12.38 -8.12 -6.76
CA HIS A 121 13.52 -8.54 -7.59
C HIS A 121 14.25 -7.34 -8.19
N ARG A 122 13.51 -6.35 -8.73
CA ARG A 122 14.13 -5.13 -9.27
C ARG A 122 14.91 -4.36 -8.21
N ALA A 123 14.33 -4.18 -7.01
CA ALA A 123 14.98 -3.47 -5.92
C ALA A 123 16.23 -4.21 -5.41
N ILE A 124 16.16 -5.54 -5.25
CA ILE A 124 17.30 -6.37 -4.86
C ILE A 124 18.40 -6.31 -5.93
N ASP A 125 18.06 -6.46 -7.20
CA ASP A 125 19.02 -6.43 -8.31
C ASP A 125 19.75 -5.08 -8.39
N ASP A 126 19.07 -3.96 -8.09
CA ASP A 126 19.71 -2.64 -8.01
C ASP A 126 20.73 -2.60 -6.86
N LEU A 127 20.30 -3.00 -5.66
CA LEU A 127 21.15 -3.03 -4.47
C LEU A 127 22.34 -3.98 -4.60
N ASP A 128 22.20 -5.11 -5.30
CA ASP A 128 23.28 -6.07 -5.53
C ASP A 128 24.51 -5.45 -6.21
N THR A 129 24.33 -4.31 -6.90
CA THR A 129 25.44 -3.62 -7.57
C THR A 129 26.27 -2.72 -6.65
N TRP A 130 25.73 -2.29 -5.50
CA TRP A 130 26.36 -1.24 -4.67
C TRP A 130 26.20 -1.37 -3.15
N ALA A 131 25.23 -2.14 -2.66
CA ALA A 131 24.91 -2.26 -1.24
C ALA A 131 25.44 -3.56 -0.63
N GLU A 132 25.62 -3.53 0.70
CA GLU A 132 25.97 -4.71 1.49
C GLU A 132 24.77 -5.65 1.67
N ASP A 133 25.02 -6.90 2.07
CA ASP A 133 23.98 -7.93 2.18
C ASP A 133 22.93 -7.64 3.26
N ASP A 134 23.31 -6.90 4.31
CA ASP A 134 22.43 -6.46 5.39
C ASP A 134 21.40 -5.43 4.91
N VAL A 135 21.77 -4.54 3.99
CA VAL A 135 20.85 -3.54 3.39
C VAL A 135 19.73 -4.22 2.61
N LYS A 136 19.99 -5.39 2.01
CA LYS A 136 19.03 -6.16 1.22
C LYS A 136 18.17 -7.10 2.07
N GLU A 137 18.54 -7.34 3.33
CA GLU A 137 17.88 -8.32 4.18
C GLU A 137 16.36 -8.08 4.33
N PRO A 138 15.86 -6.85 4.52
CA PRO A 138 14.41 -6.60 4.57
C PRO A 138 13.67 -7.04 3.30
N LEU A 139 14.20 -6.72 2.12
CA LEU A 139 13.62 -7.12 0.83
C LEU A 139 13.65 -8.63 0.62
N LEU A 140 14.73 -9.30 1.03
CA LEU A 140 14.84 -10.75 0.96
C LEU A 140 13.78 -11.43 1.83
N ARG A 141 13.56 -10.93 3.05
CA ARG A 141 12.50 -11.42 3.95
C ARG A 141 11.11 -11.17 3.38
N LEU A 142 10.86 -9.98 2.83
CA LEU A 142 9.59 -9.65 2.16
C LEU A 142 9.32 -10.61 1.00
N ARG A 143 10.30 -10.83 0.13
CA ARG A 143 10.20 -11.78 -0.99
C ARG A 143 9.84 -13.20 -0.51
N GLU A 144 10.52 -13.69 0.52
CA GLU A 144 10.23 -15.02 1.09
C GLU A 144 8.81 -15.12 1.65
N GLU A 145 8.33 -14.05 2.28
CA GLU A 145 6.97 -13.96 2.79
C GLU A 145 5.92 -13.95 1.65
N LEU A 146 6.19 -13.25 0.55
CA LEU A 146 5.32 -13.23 -0.63
C LEU A 146 5.24 -14.61 -1.31
N LEU A 147 6.37 -15.31 -1.48
CA LEU A 147 6.41 -16.67 -2.02
C LEU A 147 5.60 -17.64 -1.14
N ARG A 148 5.70 -17.49 0.19
CA ARG A 148 4.90 -18.26 1.14
C ARG A 148 3.40 -18.01 0.95
N MET A 149 2.98 -16.76 0.70
CA MET A 149 1.59 -16.42 0.44
C MET A 149 1.07 -16.97 -0.90
N GLN A 150 1.91 -17.05 -1.93
CA GLN A 150 1.55 -17.71 -3.20
C GLN A 150 1.35 -19.23 -3.09
N GLY A 151 1.79 -19.83 -1.98
CA GLY A 151 1.72 -21.27 -1.78
C GLY A 151 2.80 -22.04 -2.53
N GLU A 152 3.86 -21.36 -2.98
CA GLU A 152 5.05 -22.01 -3.53
C GLU A 152 5.93 -22.54 -2.38
N GLN A 153 5.84 -23.86 -2.13
CA GLN A 153 6.83 -24.65 -1.40
C GLN A 153 7.51 -25.65 -2.34
#